data_AF-A0A972KAA0-F1
#
_entry.id   AF-A0A972KAA0-F1
#
_cell.length_a   1.000
_cell.length_b   1.000
_cell.length_c   1.000
_cell.angle_alpha   90.00
_cell.angle_beta   90.00
_cell.angle_gamma   90.00
#
_symmetry.space_group_name_H-M   'P 1'
#
loop_
_entity.id
_entity.type
_entity.pdbx_description
1 polymer ?
#
loop_
_entity_poly.entity_id
_entity_poly.type
_entity_poly.pdbx_seq_one_letter_code
_entity_poly.pdbx_strand_id
1 'polypeptide(L)'
;NNSLSTGTVTLVDDDTGLAMFSVTDMAPLDSAINCIEVEYAGSLTALNPVVLYAGSNGGGDTGLGTYLDLTIEVGRIATFNDCSSFAAIGTIVSGGTVADFVAGNTDYASGVATGWTPVVGTDVTRAFRVTVALQDDNAAQGLVGQPTFTWEVQSN
;
A
#
# COMPACT_ATOMS: atom_id res chain seq x y z
N ASN A 1 -42.56 -7.68 -11.75
CA ASN A 1 -41.33 -6.97 -11.36
C ASN A 1 -40.16 -7.53 -12.12
N ASN A 2 -39.54 -6.73 -12.97
CA ASN A 2 -38.27 -7.07 -13.61
C ASN A 2 -37.33 -5.90 -13.32
N SER A 3 -36.24 -6.14 -12.58
CA SER A 3 -35.22 -5.15 -12.25
C SER A 3 -33.87 -5.72 -12.61
N LEU A 4 -33.06 -4.90 -13.30
CA LEU A 4 -31.68 -5.20 -13.67
C LEU A 4 -30.79 -4.21 -12.91
N SER A 5 -29.70 -4.69 -12.31
CA SER A 5 -28.69 -3.87 -11.61
C SER A 5 -27.29 -4.25 -12.08
N THR A 6 -26.39 -3.27 -12.13
CA THR A 6 -24.96 -3.48 -12.46
C THR A 6 -24.20 -3.96 -11.23
N GLY A 7 -23.17 -4.79 -11.42
CA GLY A 7 -22.25 -5.14 -10.35
C GLY A 7 -21.25 -4.03 -10.05
N THR A 8 -20.60 -4.11 -8.88
CA THR A 8 -19.62 -3.12 -8.42
C THR A 8 -18.23 -3.73 -8.29
N VAL A 9 -17.23 -2.85 -8.38
CA VAL A 9 -15.82 -3.12 -8.06
C VAL A 9 -15.44 -2.08 -7.01
N THR A 10 -15.14 -2.52 -5.80
CA THR A 10 -14.85 -1.60 -4.68
C THR A 10 -13.86 -2.29 -3.75
N LEU A 11 -12.73 -1.61 -3.53
CA LEU A 11 -11.86 -1.91 -2.42
C LEU A 11 -12.13 -0.87 -1.33
N VAL A 12 -12.19 -1.33 -0.10
CA VAL A 12 -12.16 -0.49 1.09
C VAL A 12 -10.95 -0.92 1.92
N ASP A 13 -10.31 0.03 2.55
CA ASP A 13 -9.30 -0.24 3.56
C ASP A 13 -9.80 0.22 4.94
N ASP A 14 -9.03 -0.11 5.96
CA ASP A 14 -9.33 0.21 7.35
C ASP A 14 -8.69 1.53 7.84
N ASP A 15 -8.20 2.39 6.94
CA ASP A 15 -7.51 3.65 7.30
C ASP A 15 -8.43 4.89 7.37
N THR A 16 -9.68 4.81 6.89
CA THR A 16 -10.66 5.92 6.89
C THR A 16 -10.16 7.24 6.28
N GLY A 17 -9.15 7.20 5.41
CA GLY A 17 -8.49 8.38 4.83
C GLY A 17 -7.42 9.01 5.75
N LEU A 18 -6.92 8.25 6.73
CA LEU A 18 -5.80 8.66 7.58
C LEU A 18 -4.47 8.48 6.85
N ALA A 19 -3.46 9.27 7.22
CA ALA A 19 -2.13 9.10 6.67
C ALA A 19 -1.51 7.77 7.16
N MET A 20 -0.99 6.97 6.24
CA MET A 20 -0.29 5.72 6.55
C MET A 20 0.96 5.93 7.40
N PHE A 21 1.61 7.08 7.34
CA PHE A 21 2.71 7.40 8.25
C PHE A 21 2.53 8.80 8.81
N SER A 22 2.68 8.93 10.13
CA SER A 22 2.76 10.22 10.83
C SER A 22 3.93 10.16 11.81
N VAL A 23 5.14 10.07 11.24
CA VAL A 23 6.39 10.01 12.00
C VAL A 23 7.10 11.35 11.85
N THR A 24 7.49 11.93 12.99
CA THR A 24 8.32 13.15 13.04
C THR A 24 9.67 12.80 13.63
N ASP A 25 10.69 13.57 13.27
CA ASP A 25 12.03 13.50 13.88
C ASP A 25 12.70 12.10 13.78
N MET A 26 12.54 11.40 12.65
CA MET A 26 13.27 10.15 12.40
C MET A 26 14.78 10.39 12.46
N ALA A 27 15.47 9.59 13.25
CA ALA A 27 16.92 9.51 13.27
C ALA A 27 17.43 8.56 12.17
N PRO A 28 18.71 8.70 11.74
CA PRO A 28 19.36 7.71 10.90
C PRO A 28 19.16 6.28 11.40
N LEU A 29 18.81 5.36 10.49
CA LEU A 29 18.51 3.95 10.75
C LEU A 29 17.20 3.67 11.48
N ASP A 30 16.39 4.69 11.79
CA ASP A 30 15.03 4.48 12.29
C ASP A 30 14.16 3.82 11.21
N SER A 31 13.19 3.03 11.67
CA SER A 31 12.19 2.44 10.80
C SER A 31 10.78 2.78 11.29
N ALA A 32 9.88 2.97 10.32
CA ALA A 32 8.46 3.08 10.55
C ALA A 32 7.75 1.92 9.83
N ILE A 33 6.79 1.32 10.52
CA ILE A 33 6.05 0.17 10.01
C ILE A 33 4.57 0.49 10.17
N ASN A 34 3.79 0.25 9.12
CA ASN A 34 2.34 0.27 9.20
C ASN A 34 1.72 -0.95 8.51
N CYS A 35 0.60 -1.42 9.04
CA CYS A 35 -0.21 -2.48 8.46
C CYS A 35 -1.59 -1.97 8.12
N ILE A 36 -2.12 -2.46 7.01
CA ILE A 36 -3.44 -2.12 6.47
C ILE A 36 -4.16 -3.41 6.07
N GLU A 37 -5.45 -3.49 6.34
CA GLU A 37 -6.32 -4.51 5.79
C GLU A 37 -7.13 -3.92 4.62
N VAL A 38 -7.10 -4.61 3.48
CA VAL A 38 -7.85 -4.24 2.29
C VAL A 38 -8.92 -5.29 2.05
N GLU A 39 -10.17 -4.84 1.95
CA GLU A 39 -11.35 -5.66 1.68
C GLU A 39 -11.91 -5.37 0.29
N TYR A 40 -12.24 -6.41 -0.46
CA TYR A 40 -13.07 -6.34 -1.65
C TYR A 40 -14.56 -6.40 -1.28
N ALA A 41 -15.22 -5.25 -1.36
CA ALA A 41 -16.65 -5.07 -1.11
C ALA A 41 -17.50 -5.06 -2.39
N GLY A 42 -16.89 -5.36 -3.55
CA GLY A 42 -17.57 -5.43 -4.84
C GLY A 42 -18.39 -6.71 -5.03
N SER A 43 -19.22 -6.74 -6.08
CA SER A 43 -20.09 -7.88 -6.40
C SER A 43 -19.67 -8.66 -7.64
N LEU A 44 -18.74 -8.13 -8.44
CA LEU A 44 -18.24 -8.83 -9.64
C LEU A 44 -17.25 -9.92 -9.26
N THR A 45 -17.27 -11.03 -10.02
CA THR A 45 -16.41 -12.21 -9.81
C THR A 45 -15.32 -12.37 -10.85
N ALA A 46 -15.46 -11.75 -12.02
CA ALA A 46 -14.43 -11.73 -13.06
C ALA A 46 -13.46 -10.56 -12.77
N LEU A 47 -12.44 -10.84 -11.95
CA LEU A 47 -11.49 -9.83 -11.47
C LEU A 47 -10.08 -10.11 -11.98
N ASN A 48 -9.35 -9.04 -12.22
CA ASN A 48 -7.90 -9.07 -12.37
C ASN A 48 -7.23 -9.01 -10.97
N PRO A 49 -5.92 -9.31 -10.87
CA PRO A 49 -5.19 -9.18 -9.61
C PRO A 49 -5.22 -7.75 -9.06
N VAL A 50 -5.22 -7.60 -7.74
CA VAL A 50 -5.00 -6.31 -7.10
C VAL A 50 -3.58 -5.85 -7.39
N VAL A 51 -3.47 -4.63 -7.89
CA VAL A 51 -2.19 -3.96 -8.17
C VAL A 51 -2.00 -2.83 -7.16
N LEU A 52 -0.77 -2.68 -6.71
CA LEU A 52 -0.33 -1.61 -5.84
C LEU A 52 0.53 -0.62 -6.62
N TYR A 53 0.24 0.66 -6.53
CA TYR A 53 1.02 1.74 -7.13
C TYR A 53 1.05 2.97 -6.22
N ALA A 54 1.88 3.95 -6.55
CA ALA A 54 1.99 5.17 -5.79
C ALA A 54 0.78 6.08 -6.02
N GLY A 55 0.25 6.63 -4.93
CA GLY A 55 -0.76 7.67 -4.99
C GLY A 55 -0.15 9.03 -5.38
N SER A 56 -1.00 10.07 -5.35
CA SER A 56 -0.51 11.43 -5.52
C SER A 56 0.26 11.86 -4.27
N ASN A 57 1.55 12.18 -4.39
CA ASN A 57 2.34 12.73 -3.28
C ASN A 57 1.65 13.98 -2.70
N GLY A 58 1.69 14.12 -1.38
CA GLY A 58 1.26 15.34 -0.71
C GLY A 58 2.14 16.53 -1.10
N GLY A 59 1.54 17.71 -1.26
CA GLY A 59 2.22 18.91 -1.79
C GLY A 59 3.35 19.50 -0.91
N GLY A 60 3.74 18.83 0.18
CA GLY A 60 4.85 19.25 1.06
C GLY A 60 6.00 18.24 1.11
N ASP A 61 6.08 17.30 0.17
CA ASP A 61 7.26 16.43 0.02
C ASP A 61 8.48 17.27 -0.42
N THR A 62 9.61 17.12 0.27
CA THR A 62 10.87 17.82 -0.05
C THR A 62 12.00 16.86 -0.47
N GLY A 63 11.68 15.59 -0.73
CA GLY A 63 12.60 14.61 -1.32
C GLY A 63 13.11 13.54 -0.36
N LEU A 64 12.57 13.44 0.88
CA LEU A 64 13.01 12.43 1.86
C LEU A 64 12.86 11.00 1.32
N GLY A 65 11.91 10.77 0.40
CA GLY A 65 11.70 9.46 -0.22
C GLY A 65 12.92 8.86 -0.92
N THR A 66 13.92 9.68 -1.30
CA THR A 66 15.20 9.21 -1.88
C THR A 66 16.09 8.51 -0.85
N TYR A 67 15.81 8.68 0.44
CA TYR A 67 16.58 8.16 1.56
C TYR A 67 15.78 7.19 2.43
N LEU A 68 14.58 6.81 2.00
CA LEU A 68 13.72 5.86 2.69
C LEU A 68 13.75 4.53 1.92
N ASP A 69 14.41 3.53 2.48
CA ASP A 69 14.35 2.16 1.97
C ASP A 69 12.95 1.61 2.14
N LEU A 70 12.40 1.01 1.09
CA LEU A 70 11.02 0.51 1.07
C LEU A 70 10.96 -1.02 1.07
N THR A 71 10.12 -1.56 1.95
CA THR A 71 9.70 -2.96 1.92
C THR A 71 8.18 -3.03 2.02
N ILE A 72 7.57 -3.83 1.13
CA ILE A 72 6.12 -4.07 1.13
C ILE A 72 5.88 -5.57 1.12
N GLU A 73 5.09 -6.05 2.07
CA GLU A 73 4.74 -7.45 2.24
C GLU A 73 3.23 -7.63 2.24
N VAL A 74 2.80 -8.83 1.83
CA VAL A 74 1.40 -9.27 1.90
C VAL A 74 1.26 -10.33 2.98
N GLY A 75 0.17 -10.24 3.74
CA GLY A 75 -0.22 -11.14 4.81
C GLY A 75 -1.67 -11.58 4.68
N ARG A 76 -2.11 -12.45 5.60
CA ARG A 76 -3.52 -12.87 5.67
C ARG A 76 -4.38 -12.01 6.58
N ILE A 77 -3.81 -11.50 7.67
CA ILE A 77 -4.53 -10.81 8.74
C ILE A 77 -3.67 -9.66 9.23
N ALA A 78 -4.28 -8.49 9.40
CA ALA A 78 -3.74 -7.36 10.11
C ALA A 78 -4.91 -6.58 10.75
N THR A 79 -4.57 -5.60 11.57
CA THR A 79 -5.48 -4.53 11.92
C THR A 79 -4.76 -3.22 11.57
N PHE A 80 -5.50 -2.22 11.11
CA PHE A 80 -4.92 -0.91 10.81
C PHE A 80 -4.00 -0.42 11.93
N ASN A 81 -2.80 0.07 11.58
CA ASN A 81 -1.80 0.53 12.54
C ASN A 81 -1.32 -0.51 13.57
N ASP A 82 -1.71 -1.78 13.45
CA ASP A 82 -1.28 -2.87 14.32
C ASP A 82 -0.75 -4.05 13.50
N CYS A 83 0.59 -4.11 13.46
CA CYS A 83 1.32 -5.19 12.82
C CYS A 83 1.61 -6.38 13.75
N SER A 84 1.12 -6.40 15.00
CA SER A 84 1.47 -7.43 15.98
C SER A 84 1.04 -8.84 15.57
N SER A 85 -0.08 -8.96 14.85
CA SER A 85 -0.58 -10.22 14.28
C SER A 85 -0.16 -10.45 12.84
N PHE A 86 0.59 -9.51 12.23
CA PHE A 86 0.93 -9.60 10.82
C PHE A 86 1.88 -10.78 10.57
N ALA A 87 1.44 -11.71 9.74
CA ALA A 87 2.24 -12.81 9.26
C ALA A 87 2.40 -12.69 7.75
N ALA A 88 3.62 -12.36 7.31
CA ALA A 88 3.95 -12.29 5.91
C ALA A 88 3.75 -13.67 5.24
N ILE A 89 3.05 -13.68 4.12
CA ILE A 89 2.92 -14.84 3.22
C ILE A 89 3.65 -14.60 1.88
N GLY A 90 4.11 -13.38 1.65
CA GLY A 90 4.88 -13.01 0.47
C GLY A 90 5.45 -11.60 0.59
N THR A 91 6.44 -11.32 -0.24
CA THR A 91 7.08 -10.01 -0.36
C THR A 91 6.78 -9.44 -1.74
N ILE A 92 6.24 -8.23 -1.79
CA ILE A 92 5.87 -7.53 -3.03
C ILE A 92 7.04 -6.65 -3.48
N VAL A 93 7.59 -5.87 -2.55
CA VAL A 93 8.74 -4.99 -2.77
C VAL A 93 9.76 -5.28 -1.68
N SER A 94 11.02 -5.45 -2.08
CA SER A 94 12.15 -5.59 -1.16
C SER A 94 13.38 -4.94 -1.79
N GLY A 95 13.64 -3.69 -1.39
CA GLY A 95 14.77 -2.90 -1.86
C GLY A 95 14.36 -1.75 -2.78
N GLY A 96 15.31 -0.87 -3.03
CA GLY A 96 15.05 0.44 -3.62
C GLY A 96 14.45 1.41 -2.60
N THR A 97 14.28 2.65 -3.03
CA THR A 97 13.79 3.73 -2.19
C THR A 97 12.30 3.99 -2.44
N VAL A 98 11.65 4.70 -1.53
CA VAL A 98 10.30 5.22 -1.73
C VAL A 98 10.23 6.05 -3.03
N ALA A 99 11.25 6.86 -3.33
CA ALA A 99 11.31 7.64 -4.56
C ALA A 99 11.35 6.75 -5.82
N ASP A 100 12.13 5.66 -5.79
CA ASP A 100 12.19 4.71 -6.91
C ASP A 100 10.83 4.05 -7.15
N PHE A 101 10.14 3.66 -6.08
CA PHE A 101 8.81 3.08 -6.15
C PHE A 101 7.81 4.05 -6.78
N VAL A 102 7.78 5.30 -6.31
CA VAL A 102 6.87 6.34 -6.81
C VAL A 102 7.12 6.66 -8.28
N ALA A 103 8.39 6.70 -8.70
CA ALA A 103 8.74 6.97 -10.10
C ALA A 103 8.38 5.82 -11.04
N GLY A 104 8.45 4.57 -10.58
CA GLY A 104 8.23 3.37 -11.40
C GLY A 104 6.80 2.85 -11.44
N ASN A 105 5.96 3.17 -10.45
CA ASN A 105 4.65 2.55 -10.24
C ASN A 105 3.57 3.63 -10.11
N THR A 106 3.04 4.11 -11.23
CA THR A 106 2.19 5.32 -11.25
C THR A 106 0.71 5.04 -11.48
N ASP A 107 0.37 3.85 -11.95
CA ASP A 107 -0.99 3.45 -12.28
C ASP A 107 -1.14 1.93 -12.24
N TYR A 108 -2.35 1.43 -12.51
CA TYR A 108 -2.63 0.00 -12.57
C TYR A 108 -1.77 -0.77 -13.60
N ALA A 109 -1.36 -0.12 -14.71
CA ALA A 109 -0.60 -0.79 -15.77
C ALA A 109 0.89 -0.93 -15.45
N SER A 110 1.43 0.03 -14.69
CA SER A 110 2.84 0.11 -14.28
C SER A 110 3.10 -0.37 -12.84
N GLY A 111 2.04 -0.55 -12.05
CA GLY A 111 2.14 -0.96 -10.65
C GLY A 111 2.61 -2.39 -10.43
N VAL A 112 2.86 -2.71 -9.16
CA VAL A 112 3.27 -4.05 -8.74
C VAL A 112 2.06 -4.92 -8.43
N ALA A 113 2.02 -6.12 -9.02
CA ALA A 113 1.01 -7.10 -8.68
C ALA A 113 1.20 -7.58 -7.23
N THR A 114 0.14 -7.53 -6.43
CA THR A 114 0.17 -7.98 -5.02
C THR A 114 0.22 -9.50 -4.85
N GLY A 115 -0.12 -10.24 -5.91
CA GLY A 115 -0.34 -11.69 -5.86
C GLY A 115 -1.71 -12.09 -5.30
N TRP A 116 -2.59 -11.14 -5.00
CA TRP A 116 -3.97 -11.39 -4.58
C TRP A 116 -4.96 -11.03 -5.68
N THR A 117 -5.87 -11.95 -6.00
CA THR A 117 -7.09 -11.68 -6.78
C THR A 117 -8.27 -12.02 -5.87
N PRO A 118 -9.17 -11.07 -5.55
CA PRO A 118 -10.28 -11.35 -4.64
C PRO A 118 -11.20 -12.45 -5.17
N VAL A 119 -11.70 -13.29 -4.28
CA VAL A 119 -12.71 -14.31 -4.59
C VAL A 119 -13.93 -14.06 -3.71
N VAL A 120 -15.00 -13.57 -4.32
CA VAL A 120 -16.26 -13.23 -3.63
C VAL A 120 -16.73 -14.43 -2.79
N GLY A 121 -16.92 -14.19 -1.49
CA GLY A 121 -17.44 -15.15 -0.53
C GLY A 121 -16.40 -16.07 0.12
N THR A 122 -15.16 -16.14 -0.38
CA THR A 122 -14.11 -17.01 0.19
C THR A 122 -12.80 -16.31 0.50
N ASP A 123 -12.45 -15.26 -0.25
CA ASP A 123 -11.15 -14.61 -0.17
C ASP A 123 -11.24 -13.13 -0.53
N VAL A 124 -11.90 -12.37 0.33
CA VAL A 124 -12.22 -10.95 0.10
C VAL A 124 -11.35 -9.99 0.89
N THR A 125 -10.47 -10.46 1.79
CA THR A 125 -9.59 -9.61 2.59
C THR A 125 -8.12 -10.01 2.45
N ARG A 126 -7.24 -9.01 2.45
CA ARG A 126 -5.79 -9.18 2.56
C ARG A 126 -5.17 -8.09 3.42
N ALA A 127 -4.13 -8.49 4.14
CA ALA A 127 -3.31 -7.59 4.90
C ALA A 127 -2.05 -7.19 4.11
N PHE A 128 -1.59 -5.97 4.30
CA PHE A 128 -0.33 -5.49 3.77
C PHE A 128 0.47 -4.83 4.90
N ARG A 129 1.79 -5.00 4.86
CA ARG A 129 2.73 -4.31 5.75
C ARG A 129 3.68 -3.48 4.91
N VAL A 130 3.72 -2.19 5.19
CA VAL A 130 4.68 -1.25 4.60
C VAL A 130 5.70 -0.89 5.66
N THR A 131 6.97 -1.08 5.33
CA THR A 131 8.10 -0.67 6.16
C THR A 131 8.93 0.34 5.38
N VAL A 132 9.20 1.48 6.02
CA VAL A 132 10.18 2.46 5.55
C VAL A 132 11.32 2.54 6.55
N ALA A 133 12.55 2.55 6.08
CA ALA A 133 13.74 2.71 6.92
C ALA A 133 14.58 3.89 6.42
N LEU A 134 14.93 4.81 7.33
CA LEU A 134 15.74 5.97 7.00
C LEU A 134 17.21 5.56 6.89
N GLN A 135 17.81 5.80 5.73
CA GLN A 135 19.22 5.57 5.51
C GLN A 135 20.09 6.49 6.38
N ASP A 136 21.29 6.03 6.73
CA ASP A 136 22.29 6.87 7.41
C ASP A 136 23.00 7.80 6.41
N ASP A 137 22.28 8.87 6.03
CA ASP A 137 22.77 9.90 5.13
C ASP A 137 22.43 11.31 5.66
N ASN A 138 23.45 12.15 5.82
CA ASN A 138 23.29 13.53 6.27
C ASN A 138 22.46 14.38 5.29
N ALA A 139 22.38 14.01 4.02
CA ALA A 139 21.56 14.70 3.02
C ALA A 139 20.05 14.54 3.27
N ALA A 140 19.64 13.54 4.07
CA ALA A 140 18.25 13.34 4.44
C ALA A 140 17.76 14.33 5.54
N GLN A 141 18.67 15.01 6.24
CA GLN A 141 18.33 15.82 7.41
C GLN A 141 17.38 16.98 7.05
N GLY A 142 16.29 17.09 7.82
CA GLY A 142 15.29 18.15 7.66
C GLY A 142 14.39 18.01 6.43
N LEU A 143 14.52 16.91 5.67
CA LEU A 143 13.60 16.63 4.57
C LEU A 143 12.29 16.03 5.08
N VAL A 144 11.26 16.14 4.24
CA VAL A 144 9.91 15.64 4.47
C VAL A 144 9.58 14.69 3.33
N GLY A 145 8.96 13.54 3.66
CA GLY A 145 8.45 12.58 2.70
C GLY A 145 6.97 12.37 2.92
N GLN A 146 6.19 12.33 1.84
CA GLN A 146 4.74 12.07 1.90
C GLN A 146 4.36 10.95 0.92
N PRO A 147 4.88 9.72 1.12
CA PRO A 147 4.49 8.60 0.29
C PRO A 147 3.01 8.31 0.45
N THR A 148 2.36 8.03 -0.67
CA THR A 148 0.98 7.54 -0.72
C THR A 148 0.95 6.27 -1.55
N PHE A 149 0.09 5.34 -1.19
CA PHE A 149 -0.03 4.04 -1.82
C PHE A 149 -1.49 3.79 -2.17
N THR A 150 -1.74 3.24 -3.36
CA THR A 150 -3.08 2.94 -3.87
C THR A 150 -3.16 1.46 -4.21
N TRP A 151 -4.17 0.78 -3.66
CA TRP A 151 -4.59 -0.54 -4.08
C TRP A 151 -5.75 -0.40 -5.06
N GLU A 152 -5.62 -1.01 -6.24
CA GLU A 152 -6.67 -1.01 -7.24
C GLU A 152 -6.93 -2.42 -7.75
N VAL A 153 -8.20 -2.70 -8.03
CA VAL A 153 -8.64 -3.91 -8.71
C VAL A 153 -9.56 -3.52 -9.86
N GLN A 154 -9.43 -4.23 -10.98
CA GLN A 154 -10.27 -4.05 -12.17
C GLN A 154 -11.03 -5.33 -12.48
N SER A 155 -12.21 -5.21 -13.08
CA SER A 155 -12.93 -6.35 -13.65
C SER A 155 -12.44 -6.67 -15.08
N ASN A 156 -12.51 -7.94 -15.46
CA ASN A 156 -12.22 -8.43 -16.82
C ASN A 156 -13.48 -8.36 -17.70
#